data_AF-A0A173TAZ1-F1
#
_entry.id   AF-A0A173TAZ1-F1
#
_cell.length_a   1.000
_cell.length_b   1.000
_cell.length_c   1.000
_cell.angle_alpha   90.00
_cell.angle_beta   90.00
_cell.angle_gamma   90.00
#
_symmetry.space_group_name_H-M   'P 1'
#
loop_
_entity.id
_entity.type
_entity.pdbx_description
1 polymer ?
#
loop_
_entity_poly.entity_id
_entity_poly.type
_entity_poly.pdbx_seq_one_letter_code
_entity_poly.pdbx_strand_id
1 'polypeptide(L)'
;MSEKRKKPTERQKNCSYSFPYMGENFDEVYCSKKVEDDIVAVSGEECESCIQFKNKHIQYPIEVNKIKYEPFKSWNRYEPGTPVRIMPCAKEYKEKTYLGMYLGNLPTQNYVSYERKNKQLDICTMNNPAIYVFELKKIIYGCESYWSVIDDPNDFNEITKEVLDNVWYVQLLKEFYEKKEGEKECNPQEKI
;
A
#
# COMPACT_ATOMS: atom_id res chain seq x y z
N MET A 1 -42.33 -16.72 -9.12
CA MET A 1 -42.21 -16.13 -7.77
C MET A 1 -40.73 -15.93 -7.51
N SER A 2 -40.21 -14.70 -7.54
CA SER A 2 -38.78 -14.47 -7.29
C SER A 2 -38.52 -14.80 -5.83
N GLU A 3 -37.70 -15.82 -5.56
CA GLU A 3 -37.20 -16.06 -4.22
C GLU A 3 -36.56 -14.77 -3.71
N LYS A 4 -37.06 -14.26 -2.58
CA LYS A 4 -36.51 -13.05 -1.96
C LYS A 4 -35.02 -13.29 -1.72
N ARG A 5 -34.17 -12.54 -2.43
CA ARG A 5 -32.72 -12.51 -2.26
C ARG A 5 -32.41 -12.40 -0.76
N LYS A 6 -31.78 -13.43 -0.19
CA LYS A 6 -31.50 -13.52 1.25
C LYS A 6 -30.11 -12.97 1.52
N LYS A 7 -30.00 -11.97 2.40
CA LYS A 7 -28.72 -11.45 2.88
C LYS A 7 -27.87 -12.58 3.49
N PRO A 8 -26.53 -12.49 3.45
CA PRO A 8 -25.66 -13.54 3.99
C PRO A 8 -25.89 -13.73 5.49
N THR A 9 -25.92 -14.99 5.94
CA THR A 9 -26.02 -15.32 7.36
C THR A 9 -24.76 -14.92 8.11
N GLU A 10 -24.85 -14.85 9.44
CA GLU A 10 -23.70 -14.51 10.27
C GLU A 10 -22.58 -15.55 10.14
N ARG A 11 -22.94 -16.83 9.99
CA ARG A 11 -21.98 -17.90 9.71
C ARG A 11 -21.29 -17.74 8.37
N GLN A 12 -22.04 -17.38 7.32
CA GLN A 12 -21.47 -17.10 6.00
C GLN A 12 -20.51 -15.91 6.02
N LYS A 13 -20.84 -14.83 6.73
CA LYS A 13 -19.93 -13.67 6.88
C LYS A 13 -18.62 -14.04 7.57
N ASN A 14 -18.68 -14.97 8.53
CA ASN A 14 -17.54 -15.36 9.35
C ASN A 14 -16.74 -16.55 8.80
N CYS A 15 -17.20 -17.21 7.74
CA CYS A 15 -16.49 -18.36 7.17
C CYS A 15 -15.29 -17.92 6.31
N SER A 16 -14.14 -18.58 6.49
CA SER A 16 -12.88 -18.35 5.75
C SER A 16 -12.97 -18.73 4.28
N TYR A 17 -13.95 -19.55 3.93
CA TYR A 17 -14.16 -20.03 2.56
C TYR A 17 -15.27 -19.27 1.83
N SER A 18 -15.95 -18.35 2.52
CA SER A 18 -17.07 -17.57 2.00
C SER A 18 -16.59 -16.22 1.49
N PHE A 19 -16.87 -15.93 0.23
CA PHE A 19 -16.50 -14.69 -0.44
C PHE A 19 -17.73 -14.03 -1.06
N PRO A 20 -17.78 -12.69 -1.11
CA PRO A 20 -18.84 -11.99 -1.84
C PRO A 20 -18.88 -12.45 -3.28
N TYR A 21 -20.05 -12.85 -3.76
CA TYR A 21 -20.26 -13.10 -5.17
C TYR A 21 -20.39 -11.76 -5.89
N MET A 22 -19.68 -11.60 -7.02
CA MET A 22 -19.67 -10.37 -7.82
C MET A 22 -20.94 -10.25 -8.69
N GLY A 23 -22.10 -10.52 -8.10
CA GLY A 23 -23.41 -10.20 -8.69
C GLY A 23 -23.73 -8.71 -8.54
N GLU A 24 -24.93 -8.31 -8.99
CA GLU A 24 -25.34 -6.90 -9.06
C GLU A 24 -25.23 -6.13 -7.73
N ASN A 25 -25.41 -6.79 -6.58
CA ASN A 25 -25.56 -6.12 -5.27
C ASN A 25 -24.66 -6.66 -4.13
N PHE A 26 -23.66 -7.51 -4.41
CA PHE A 26 -22.76 -8.12 -3.40
C PHE A 26 -23.48 -8.76 -2.19
N ASP A 27 -24.74 -9.16 -2.36
CA ASP A 27 -25.63 -9.70 -1.33
C ASP A 27 -25.62 -11.23 -1.28
N GLU A 28 -24.93 -11.86 -2.22
CA GLU A 28 -24.73 -13.29 -2.32
C GLU A 28 -23.28 -13.65 -1.97
N VAL A 29 -23.08 -14.89 -1.52
CA VAL A 29 -21.75 -15.42 -1.24
C VAL A 29 -21.54 -16.73 -1.98
N TYR A 30 -20.33 -16.96 -2.44
CA TYR A 30 -19.92 -18.27 -2.94
C TYR A 30 -18.92 -18.92 -1.97
N CYS A 31 -18.84 -20.25 -2.01
CA CYS A 31 -17.89 -21.01 -1.21
C CYS A 31 -16.72 -21.46 -2.09
N SER A 32 -15.51 -20.97 -1.79
CA SER A 32 -14.25 -21.37 -2.46
C SER A 32 -13.94 -22.87 -2.43
N LYS A 33 -14.60 -23.66 -1.57
CA LYS A 33 -14.46 -25.13 -1.52
C LYS A 33 -15.40 -25.87 -2.48
N LYS A 34 -16.36 -25.18 -3.09
CA LYS A 34 -17.34 -25.73 -4.04
C LYS A 34 -17.15 -25.20 -5.46
N VAL A 35 -16.06 -24.47 -5.71
CA VAL A 35 -15.76 -23.97 -7.06
C VAL A 35 -15.15 -25.13 -7.86
N GLU A 36 -15.93 -25.68 -8.78
CA GLU A 36 -15.45 -26.64 -9.79
C GLU A 36 -15.25 -25.88 -11.11
N ASP A 37 -16.31 -25.68 -11.89
CA ASP A 37 -16.24 -25.00 -13.20
C ASP A 37 -16.87 -23.60 -13.20
N ASP A 38 -17.93 -23.39 -12.42
CA ASP A 38 -18.63 -22.11 -12.29
C ASP A 38 -18.68 -21.64 -10.84
N ILE A 39 -18.59 -20.33 -10.63
CA ILE A 39 -18.79 -19.72 -9.31
C ILE A 39 -20.29 -19.62 -9.05
N VAL A 40 -20.81 -20.46 -8.16
CA VAL A 40 -22.23 -20.48 -7.79
C VAL A 40 -22.44 -19.98 -6.37
N ALA A 41 -23.50 -19.20 -6.16
CA ALA A 41 -23.90 -18.75 -4.83
C ALA A 41 -24.31 -19.94 -3.94
N VAL A 42 -23.94 -19.89 -2.67
CA VAL A 42 -24.24 -20.94 -1.68
C VAL A 42 -25.31 -20.46 -0.72
N SER A 43 -26.31 -21.31 -0.49
CA SER A 43 -27.40 -20.99 0.44
C SER A 43 -26.94 -20.95 1.91
N GLY A 44 -27.65 -20.18 2.74
CA GLY A 44 -27.36 -20.09 4.18
C GLY A 44 -27.51 -21.44 4.89
N GLU A 45 -28.54 -22.21 4.52
CA GLU A 45 -28.87 -23.52 5.11
C GLU A 45 -27.75 -24.55 4.88
N GLU A 46 -27.15 -24.54 3.69
CA GLU A 46 -25.96 -25.36 3.39
C GLU A 46 -24.75 -24.96 4.23
N CYS A 47 -24.62 -23.68 4.58
CA CYS A 47 -23.50 -23.20 5.37
C CYS A 47 -23.64 -23.58 6.85
N GLU A 48 -24.86 -23.53 7.41
CA GLU A 48 -25.13 -23.83 8.83
C GLU A 48 -24.72 -25.26 9.21
N SER A 49 -24.98 -26.24 8.34
CA SER A 49 -24.61 -27.64 8.58
C SER A 49 -23.18 -28.01 8.09
N CYS A 50 -22.43 -27.06 7.53
CA CYS A 50 -21.14 -27.35 6.91
C CYS A 50 -20.06 -27.67 7.94
N ILE A 51 -19.50 -28.89 7.84
CA ILE A 51 -18.37 -29.37 8.66
C ILE A 51 -17.02 -28.72 8.31
N GLN A 52 -16.90 -28.18 7.10
CA GLN A 52 -15.70 -27.47 6.64
C GLN A 52 -15.69 -26.01 7.09
N PHE A 53 -16.67 -25.58 7.90
CA PHE A 53 -16.71 -24.22 8.42
C PHE A 53 -15.43 -23.90 9.21
N LYS A 54 -14.80 -22.79 8.87
CA LYS A 54 -13.64 -22.26 9.56
C LYS A 54 -13.83 -20.77 9.77
N ASN A 55 -13.85 -20.32 11.03
CA ASN A 55 -13.97 -18.88 11.30
C ASN A 55 -12.74 -18.13 10.79
N LYS A 56 -12.94 -17.08 9.98
CA LYS A 56 -11.87 -16.24 9.41
C LYS A 56 -11.20 -15.36 10.48
N HIS A 57 -11.92 -15.03 11.54
CA HIS A 57 -11.43 -14.24 12.66
C HIS A 57 -10.81 -15.12 13.74
N ILE A 58 -9.71 -14.65 14.34
CA ILE A 58 -9.11 -15.27 15.51
C ILE A 58 -10.16 -15.35 16.63
N GLN A 59 -10.29 -16.51 17.25
CA GLN A 59 -11.22 -16.76 18.35
C GLN A 59 -10.40 -16.82 19.63
N TYR A 60 -10.82 -16.11 20.67
CA TYR A 60 -10.11 -16.02 21.94
C TYR A 60 -10.72 -16.97 22.99
N PRO A 61 -9.91 -17.48 23.93
CA PRO A 61 -8.46 -17.28 24.06
C PRO A 61 -7.66 -18.04 22.99
N ILE A 62 -6.43 -17.58 22.70
CA ILE A 62 -5.47 -18.31 21.86
C ILE A 62 -4.36 -18.89 22.72
N GLU A 63 -3.86 -20.05 22.32
CA GLU A 63 -2.63 -20.64 22.84
C GLU A 63 -1.51 -20.36 21.84
N VAL A 64 -0.30 -20.07 22.32
CA VAL A 64 0.85 -19.73 21.47
C VAL A 64 2.02 -20.61 21.86
N ASN A 65 2.46 -21.44 20.91
CA ASN A 65 3.59 -22.35 21.09
C ASN A 65 4.92 -21.72 20.67
N LYS A 66 4.88 -20.75 19.76
CA LYS A 66 6.08 -20.12 19.19
C LYS A 66 5.80 -18.69 18.74
N ILE A 67 6.79 -17.82 18.92
CA ILE A 67 6.82 -16.48 18.34
C ILE A 67 7.98 -16.45 17.34
N LYS A 68 7.66 -16.16 16.08
CA LYS A 68 8.64 -15.90 15.03
C LYS A 68 8.66 -14.40 14.76
N TYR A 69 9.83 -13.80 14.94
CA TYR A 69 10.07 -12.41 14.61
C TYR A 69 10.94 -12.34 13.36
N GLU A 70 10.44 -11.67 12.32
CA GLU A 70 11.23 -11.36 11.14
C GLU A 70 11.84 -9.96 11.32
N PRO A 71 13.18 -9.84 11.35
CA PRO A 71 13.82 -8.55 11.49
C PRO A 71 13.48 -7.69 10.28
N PHE A 72 13.36 -6.38 10.53
CA PHE A 72 13.19 -5.42 9.45
C PHE A 72 14.31 -5.56 8.43
N LYS A 73 13.93 -5.80 7.19
CA LYS A 73 14.80 -5.68 6.03
C LYS A 73 14.23 -4.57 5.15
N SER A 74 14.99 -3.50 5.01
CA SER A 74 14.65 -2.44 4.06
C SER A 74 14.77 -3.04 2.64
N TRP A 75 13.69 -2.89 1.88
CA TRP A 75 13.73 -3.04 0.43
C TRP A 75 13.26 -1.71 -0.15
N ASN A 76 14.17 -1.02 -0.83
CA ASN A 76 13.90 0.29 -1.37
C ASN A 76 13.62 0.18 -2.88
N ARG A 77 12.59 0.88 -3.35
CA ARG A 77 12.30 0.97 -4.78
C ARG A 77 13.26 1.93 -5.49
N TYR A 78 13.72 2.96 -4.76
CA TYR A 78 14.65 3.99 -5.22
C TYR A 78 15.78 4.12 -4.22
N GLU A 79 16.85 4.82 -4.58
CA GLU A 79 17.94 5.07 -3.63
C GLU A 79 17.51 6.09 -2.57
N PRO A 80 17.79 5.88 -1.28
CA PRO A 80 17.66 6.93 -0.29
C PRO A 80 18.42 8.19 -0.73
N GLY A 81 17.77 9.35 -0.60
CA GLY A 81 18.25 10.62 -1.13
C GLY A 81 17.64 11.01 -2.48
N THR A 82 16.92 10.11 -3.17
CA THR A 82 16.23 10.45 -4.42
C THR A 82 15.21 11.60 -4.19
N PRO A 83 15.27 12.69 -4.99
CA PRO A 83 14.29 13.76 -4.91
C PRO A 83 12.93 13.30 -5.42
N VAL A 84 11.87 13.71 -4.73
CA VAL A 84 10.49 13.35 -5.06
C VAL A 84 9.60 14.58 -4.98
N ARG A 85 8.59 14.63 -5.85
CA ARG A 85 7.43 15.50 -5.63
C ARG A 85 6.43 14.76 -4.75
N ILE A 86 5.82 15.46 -3.81
CA ILE A 86 4.88 14.87 -2.86
C ILE A 86 3.72 15.82 -2.58
N MET A 87 2.50 15.33 -2.71
CA MET A 87 1.25 15.99 -2.36
C MET A 87 0.57 15.18 -1.24
N PRO A 88 0.71 15.60 0.03
CA PRO A 88 0.05 14.96 1.16
C PRO A 88 -1.48 15.02 1.05
N CYS A 89 -2.15 13.94 1.44
CA CYS A 89 -3.60 13.80 1.29
C CYS A 89 -4.42 14.56 2.35
N ALA A 90 -3.83 14.94 3.49
CA ALA A 90 -4.58 15.57 4.57
C ALA A 90 -5.02 17.00 4.20
N LYS A 91 -6.25 17.36 4.58
CA LYS A 91 -6.90 18.64 4.21
C LYS A 91 -6.10 19.88 4.61
N GLU A 92 -5.32 19.81 5.69
CA GLU A 92 -4.47 20.92 6.17
C GLU A 92 -3.41 21.36 5.13
N TYR A 93 -3.03 20.46 4.23
CA TYR A 93 -2.03 20.72 3.19
C TYR A 93 -2.63 21.33 1.92
N LYS A 94 -3.96 21.46 1.83
CA LYS A 94 -4.67 22.18 0.75
C LYS A 94 -4.24 21.77 -0.67
N GLU A 95 -4.03 20.47 -0.89
CA GLU A 95 -3.61 19.92 -2.19
C GLU A 95 -2.31 20.55 -2.74
N LYS A 96 -1.48 21.10 -1.85
CA LYS A 96 -0.18 21.65 -2.23
C LYS A 96 0.83 20.52 -2.48
N THR A 97 1.56 20.64 -3.58
CA THR A 97 2.72 19.80 -3.90
C THR A 97 3.99 20.41 -3.30
N TYR A 98 4.82 19.57 -2.70
CA TYR A 98 6.08 19.93 -2.06
C TYR A 98 7.24 19.16 -2.67
N LEU A 99 8.45 19.68 -2.48
CA LEU A 99 9.66 18.89 -2.65
C LEU A 99 9.89 18.02 -1.41
N GLY A 100 10.20 16.75 -1.65
CA GLY A 100 10.63 15.82 -0.63
C GLY A 100 11.90 15.05 -1.02
N MET A 101 12.47 14.38 -0.03
CA MET A 101 13.59 13.45 -0.22
C MET A 101 13.13 12.06 0.22
N TYR A 102 13.22 11.08 -0.68
CA TYR A 102 12.93 9.70 -0.37
C TYR A 102 13.98 9.15 0.62
N LEU A 103 13.55 8.59 1.74
CA LEU A 103 14.43 8.05 2.78
C LEU A 103 14.57 6.52 2.72
N GLY A 104 13.77 5.86 1.88
CA GLY A 104 13.65 4.41 1.85
C GLY A 104 12.25 3.93 2.26
N ASN A 105 12.09 2.62 2.25
CA ASN A 105 10.87 1.95 2.70
C ASN A 105 11.02 1.62 4.18
N LEU A 106 10.46 2.45 5.06
CA LEU A 106 10.65 2.36 6.51
C LEU A 106 9.45 1.70 7.20
N PRO A 107 9.64 1.04 8.35
CA PRO A 107 8.55 0.47 9.13
C PRO A 107 7.56 1.53 9.61
N THR A 108 6.27 1.32 9.35
CA THR A 108 5.19 2.14 9.92
C THR A 108 4.57 1.50 11.15
N GLN A 109 4.45 0.17 11.15
CA GLN A 109 3.84 -0.59 12.24
C GLN A 109 4.30 -2.05 12.22
N ASN A 110 4.11 -2.73 13.35
CA ASN A 110 4.24 -4.19 13.40
C ASN A 110 2.97 -4.83 12.82
N TYR A 111 3.16 -5.83 11.96
CA TYR A 111 2.15 -6.75 11.51
C TYR A 111 2.26 -8.03 12.32
N VAL A 112 1.16 -8.44 12.95
CA VAL A 112 1.08 -9.67 13.73
C VAL A 112 0.04 -10.58 13.10
N SER A 113 0.42 -11.81 12.81
CA SER A 113 -0.50 -12.83 12.32
C SER A 113 -0.39 -14.11 13.16
N TYR A 114 -1.49 -14.86 13.23
CA TYR A 114 -1.57 -16.09 14.01
C TYR A 114 -1.85 -17.28 13.09
N GLU A 115 -0.87 -18.19 13.02
CA GLU A 115 -0.96 -19.45 12.30
C GLU A 115 -1.54 -20.53 13.23
N ARG A 116 -2.76 -20.98 12.92
CA ARG A 116 -3.56 -21.82 13.83
C ARG A 116 -3.02 -23.24 14.00
N LYS A 117 -2.40 -23.84 12.98
CA LYS A 117 -1.97 -25.24 12.98
C LYS A 117 -0.84 -25.47 13.98
N ASN A 118 0.17 -24.61 13.95
CA ASN A 118 1.35 -24.70 14.81
C ASN A 118 1.22 -23.79 16.05
N LYS A 119 0.13 -23.03 16.15
CA LYS A 119 -0.11 -22.04 17.20
C LYS A 119 1.05 -21.02 17.26
N GLN A 120 1.46 -20.53 16.09
CA GLN A 120 2.60 -19.63 15.95
C GLN A 120 2.11 -18.20 15.74
N LEU A 121 2.73 -17.25 16.45
CA LEU A 121 2.63 -15.83 16.13
C LEU A 121 3.80 -15.43 15.23
N ASP A 122 3.46 -14.88 14.07
CA ASP A 122 4.42 -14.31 13.13
C ASP A 122 4.35 -12.79 13.22
N ILE A 123 5.47 -12.17 13.57
CA ILE A 123 5.62 -10.73 13.72
C ILE A 123 6.59 -10.25 12.65
N CYS A 124 6.14 -9.33 11.81
CA CYS A 124 6.98 -8.63 10.84
C CYS A 124 6.63 -7.14 10.83
N THR A 125 7.32 -6.33 10.03
CA THR A 125 7.00 -4.91 9.88
C THR A 125 6.22 -4.66 8.60
N MET A 126 5.20 -3.81 8.67
CA MET A 126 4.67 -3.16 7.47
C MET A 126 5.57 -1.99 7.14
N ASN A 127 6.02 -1.93 5.90
CA ASN A 127 6.92 -0.88 5.44
C ASN A 127 6.18 0.02 4.45
N ASN A 128 6.50 1.30 4.47
CA ASN A 128 6.00 2.26 3.50
C ASN A 128 7.10 3.25 3.09
N PRO A 129 7.10 3.76 1.85
CA PRO A 129 7.93 4.89 1.44
C PRO A 129 7.91 6.00 2.48
N ALA A 130 9.06 6.34 3.06
CA ALA A 130 9.21 7.47 3.95
C ALA A 130 9.82 8.63 3.17
N ILE A 131 9.19 9.79 3.22
CA ILE A 131 9.61 10.96 2.46
C ILE A 131 9.77 12.12 3.44
N TYR A 132 10.97 12.67 3.53
CA TYR A 132 11.19 13.91 4.28
C TYR A 132 10.72 15.10 3.44
N VAL A 133 9.68 15.78 3.90
CA VAL A 133 9.14 16.98 3.25
C VAL A 133 9.76 18.20 3.90
N PHE A 134 10.62 18.88 3.15
CA PHE A 134 11.49 19.87 3.74
C PHE A 134 10.77 21.12 4.26
N GLU A 135 9.80 21.65 3.49
CA GLU A 135 9.02 22.82 3.90
C GLU A 135 8.26 22.55 5.20
N LEU A 136 7.72 21.33 5.33
CA LEU A 136 6.96 20.89 6.49
C LEU A 136 7.84 20.43 7.66
N LYS A 137 9.13 20.13 7.40
CA LYS A 137 10.09 19.53 8.33
C LYS A 137 9.55 18.25 8.98
N LYS A 138 8.88 17.42 8.19
CA LYS A 138 8.21 16.18 8.64
C LYS A 138 8.48 15.04 7.69
N ILE A 139 8.47 13.83 8.22
CA ILE A 139 8.35 12.63 7.40
C ILE A 139 6.87 12.40 7.12
N ILE A 140 6.54 12.22 5.85
CA ILE A 140 5.23 11.80 5.38
C ILE A 140 5.41 10.46 4.67
N TYR A 141 4.57 9.49 5.02
CA TYR A 141 4.61 8.19 4.37
C TYR A 141 3.88 8.21 3.02
N GLY A 142 4.30 7.35 2.10
CA GLY A 142 3.69 7.19 0.79
C GLY A 142 2.20 6.83 0.85
N CYS A 143 1.73 6.12 1.89
CA CYS A 143 0.29 5.88 2.09
C CYS A 143 -0.51 7.13 2.49
N GLU A 144 0.18 8.20 2.90
CA GLU A 144 -0.42 9.47 3.32
C GLU A 144 -0.35 10.52 2.20
N SER A 145 0.13 10.16 1.00
CA SER A 145 0.43 11.12 -0.06
C SER A 145 0.34 10.54 -1.47
N TYR A 146 0.15 11.42 -2.46
CA TYR A 146 0.54 11.14 -3.84
C TYR A 146 1.99 11.59 -4.01
N TRP A 147 2.84 10.76 -4.60
CA TRP A 147 4.25 11.09 -4.79
C TRP A 147 4.82 10.42 -6.03
N SER A 148 5.85 11.04 -6.61
CA SER A 148 6.67 10.42 -7.66
C SER A 148 8.10 10.92 -7.56
N VAL A 149 9.03 10.15 -8.12
CA VAL A 149 10.41 10.62 -8.34
C VAL A 149 10.38 11.82 -9.29
N ILE A 150 11.34 12.71 -9.07
CA ILE A 150 11.68 13.79 -10.00
C ILE A 150 12.83 13.26 -10.84
N ASP A 151 12.56 13.00 -12.11
CA ASP A 151 13.56 12.53 -13.08
C ASP A 151 13.77 13.51 -14.24
N ASP A 152 12.91 14.52 -14.38
CA ASP A 152 12.99 15.58 -15.37
C ASP A 152 12.90 16.99 -14.73
N PRO A 153 13.64 18.00 -15.24
CA PRO A 153 13.53 19.38 -14.74
C PRO A 153 12.12 19.99 -14.84
N ASN A 154 11.26 19.50 -15.73
CA ASN A 154 9.87 19.96 -15.83
C ASN A 154 8.99 19.46 -14.68
N ASP A 155 9.39 18.41 -13.96
CA ASP A 155 8.66 17.94 -12.77
C ASP A 155 8.66 18.97 -11.64
N PHE A 156 9.56 19.96 -11.70
CA PHE A 156 9.60 21.08 -10.78
C PHE A 156 8.54 22.15 -11.08
N ASN A 157 7.88 22.13 -12.25
CA ASN A 157 6.90 23.16 -12.63
C ASN A 157 5.65 23.17 -11.73
N GLU A 158 5.30 22.02 -11.15
CA GLU A 158 4.20 21.87 -10.20
C GLU A 158 4.60 22.24 -8.75
N ILE A 159 5.90 22.39 -8.49
CA ILE A 159 6.41 22.86 -7.21
C ILE A 159 6.36 24.39 -7.24
N THR A 160 5.61 24.99 -6.32
CA THR A 160 5.36 26.44 -6.33
C THR A 160 6.66 27.25 -6.40
N LYS A 161 6.71 28.28 -7.27
CA LYS A 161 7.89 29.11 -7.52
C LYS A 161 8.51 29.73 -6.24
N GLU A 162 7.69 30.08 -5.26
CA GLU A 162 8.15 30.54 -3.94
C GLU A 162 8.99 29.51 -3.18
N VAL A 163 8.76 28.21 -3.38
CA VAL A 163 9.53 27.12 -2.77
C VAL A 163 10.83 26.88 -3.52
N LEU A 164 10.82 27.03 -4.84
CA LEU A 164 12.04 26.92 -5.66
C LEU A 164 13.04 28.05 -5.35
N ASP A 165 12.54 29.26 -5.11
CA ASP A 165 13.37 30.46 -4.98
C ASP A 165 13.87 30.70 -3.54
N ASN A 166 13.19 30.22 -2.50
CA ASN A 166 13.55 30.48 -1.09
C ASN A 166 14.39 29.38 -0.42
N VAL A 167 14.77 28.34 -1.17
CA VAL A 167 15.31 27.11 -0.59
C VAL A 167 16.59 26.69 -1.30
N TRP A 168 17.73 26.97 -0.67
CA TRP A 168 19.07 26.83 -1.27
C TRP A 168 19.36 25.44 -1.88
N TYR A 169 18.88 24.34 -1.28
CA TYR A 169 19.15 23.00 -1.81
C TYR A 169 18.29 22.66 -3.03
N VAL A 170 17.18 23.38 -3.25
CA VAL A 170 16.39 23.26 -4.50
C VAL A 170 17.17 23.86 -5.67
N GLN A 171 17.80 25.01 -5.45
CA GLN A 171 18.67 25.64 -6.44
C GLN A 171 19.85 24.72 -6.78
N LEU A 172 20.49 24.13 -5.76
CA LEU A 172 21.56 23.14 -5.94
C LEU A 172 21.11 21.89 -6.75
N LEU A 173 19.92 21.36 -6.44
CA LEU A 173 19.34 20.22 -7.16
C LEU A 173 19.04 20.59 -8.62
N LYS A 174 18.43 21.75 -8.86
CA LYS A 174 18.12 22.23 -10.21
C LYS A 174 19.39 22.37 -11.05
N GLU A 175 20.42 23.02 -10.51
CA GLU A 175 21.73 23.12 -11.16
C GLU A 175 22.36 21.75 -11.47
N PHE A 176 22.19 20.77 -10.59
CA PHE A 176 22.72 19.41 -10.80
C PHE A 176 22.05 18.71 -11.99
N TYR A 177 20.73 18.83 -12.13
CA TYR A 177 19.99 18.19 -13.22
C TYR A 177 20.14 18.93 -14.56
N GLU A 178 20.16 20.27 -14.55
CA GLU A 178 20.45 21.07 -15.76
C GLU A 178 21.85 20.74 -16.34
N LYS A 179 22.86 20.54 -15.47
CA LYS A 179 24.20 20.08 -15.90
C LYS A 179 24.16 18.70 -16.55
N LYS A 180 23.38 17.77 -16.00
CA LYS A 180 23.22 16.43 -16.58
C LYS A 180 22.55 16.44 -17.96
N GLU A 181 21.62 17.35 -18.22
CA GLU A 181 21.02 17.50 -19.55
C GLU A 181 22.01 18.10 -20.56
N GLY A 182 22.75 19.15 -20.17
CA GLY A 182 23.79 19.73 -21.02
C GLY A 182 24.89 18.75 -21.40
N GLU A 183 25.27 17.84 -20.50
CA GLU A 183 26.22 16.75 -20.78
C GLU A 183 25.69 15.72 -21.79
N LYS A 184 24.36 15.49 -21.84
CA LYS A 184 23.73 14.60 -22.83
C LYS A 184 23.63 15.25 -24.21
N GLU A 185 23.35 16.55 -24.29
CA GLU A 185 23.27 17.29 -25.56
C GLU A 185 24.65 17.55 -26.19
N CYS A 186 25.70 17.70 -25.37
CA CYS A 186 27.07 17.89 -25.84
C CYS A 186 27.78 16.60 -26.30
N ASN A 187 27.12 15.43 -26.28
CA ASN A 187 27.73 14.18 -26.73
C ASN A 187 27.01 13.55 -27.94
N PRO A 188 27.20 14.08 -29.18
CA PRO A 188 26.64 13.50 -30.39
C PRO A 188 27.42 12.28 -30.94
N GLN A 189 28.12 11.51 -30.11
CA GLN A 189 28.97 10.41 -30.57
C GLN A 189 28.46 9.01 -30.18
N GLU A 190 27.27 8.63 -30.65
CA GLU A 190 26.96 7.22 -30.97
C GLU A 190 26.09 7.15 -32.24
N LYS A 191 26.70 7.54 -33.36
CA LYS A 191 26.30 7.06 -34.70
C LYS A 191 27.53 6.47 -35.38
N ILE A 192 27.84 5.20 -35.10
CA ILE A 192 28.46 4.25 -36.05
C ILE A 192 27.86 2.89 -35.74
#